data_AF-A0A9D9BB73-F1
#
_entry.id   AF-A0A9D9BB73-F1
#
_cell.length_a   1.000
_cell.length_b   1.000
_cell.length_c   1.000
_cell.angle_alpha   90.00
_cell.angle_beta   90.00
_cell.angle_gamma   90.00
#
_symmetry.space_group_name_H-M   'P 1'
#
loop_
_entity.id
_entity.type
_entity.pdbx_description
1 polymer ?
#
loop_
_entity_poly.entity_id
_entity_poly.type
_entity_poly.pdbx_seq_one_letter_code
_entity_poly.pdbx_strand_id
1 'polypeptide(L)'
;MELKEFVAETLTQIIDGVKEAQAREDGPNVNAAMSGAEFGGNLVNVGTYGVATRVDFDVAVTAESKGGAGAKLSVFGVGVEGGAGHTAGTANRISFSVPVRLPDGDSQRQNRIDAEEAEEIRRRNERFNRPLEDF
;
A
#
# COMPACT_ATOMS: atom_id res chain seq x y z
N MET A 1 21.44 4.70 -9.81
CA MET A 1 20.36 5.33 -9.01
C MET A 1 20.65 5.04 -7.55
N GLU A 2 20.58 6.05 -6.69
CA GLU A 2 20.74 5.84 -5.24
C GLU A 2 19.55 5.06 -4.67
N LEU A 3 19.76 4.27 -3.62
CA LEU A 3 18.68 3.50 -2.99
C LEU A 3 17.48 4.37 -2.58
N LYS A 4 17.73 5.57 -2.06
CA LYS A 4 16.67 6.51 -1.66
C LYS A 4 15.81 6.98 -2.84
N GLU A 5 16.43 7.20 -4.01
CA GLU A 5 15.75 7.66 -5.22
C GLU A 5 14.89 6.54 -5.78
N PHE A 6 15.46 5.33 -5.84
CA PHE A 6 14.76 4.13 -6.26
C PHE A 6 13.50 3.88 -5.44
N VAL A 7 13.60 3.93 -4.11
CA VAL A 7 12.45 3.71 -3.23
C VAL A 7 11.40 4.80 -3.44
N ALA A 8 11.80 6.07 -3.46
CA ALA A 8 10.87 7.19 -3.62
C ALA A 8 10.13 7.14 -4.97
N GLU A 9 10.86 6.93 -6.07
CA GLU A 9 10.27 6.84 -7.41
C GLU A 9 9.36 5.62 -7.55
N THR A 10 9.76 4.45 -7.04
CA THR A 10 8.95 3.23 -7.09
C THR A 10 7.62 3.43 -6.37
N LEU A 11 7.65 3.96 -5.14
CA LEU A 11 6.44 4.21 -4.37
C LEU A 11 5.54 5.26 -5.04
N THR A 12 6.14 6.28 -5.67
CA THR A 12 5.41 7.32 -6.41
C THR A 12 4.71 6.71 -7.62
N GLN A 13 5.41 5.91 -8.42
CA GLN A 13 4.84 5.23 -9.59
C GLN A 13 3.70 4.28 -9.22
N ILE A 14 3.81 3.55 -8.11
CA ILE A 14 2.72 2.70 -7.59
C ILE A 14 1.49 3.57 -7.28
N ILE A 15 1.67 4.65 -6.52
CA ILE A 15 0.57 5.54 -6.13
C ILE A 15 -0.08 6.18 -7.36
N ASP A 16 0.71 6.67 -8.30
CA ASP A 16 0.21 7.34 -9.50
C ASP A 16 -0.48 6.35 -10.44
N GLY A 17 0.04 5.13 -10.60
CA GLY A 17 -0.64 4.07 -11.34
C GLY A 17 -2.00 3.70 -10.74
N VAL A 18 -2.14 3.73 -9.41
CA VAL A 18 -3.44 3.55 -8.74
C VAL A 18 -4.39 4.70 -9.05
N LYS A 19 -3.94 5.96 -9.00
CA LYS A 19 -4.78 7.11 -9.37
C LYS A 19 -5.23 7.05 -10.83
N GLU A 20 -4.34 6.66 -11.72
CA GLU A 20 -4.66 6.50 -13.14
C GLU A 20 -5.68 5.39 -13.37
N ALA A 21 -5.59 4.28 -12.65
CA ALA A 21 -6.59 3.22 -12.70
C ALA A 21 -7.95 3.69 -12.16
N GLN A 22 -7.95 4.49 -11.09
CA GLN A 22 -9.16 5.09 -10.50
C GLN A 22 -9.87 6.09 -11.41
N ALA A 23 -9.17 6.67 -12.38
CA ALA A 23 -9.76 7.58 -13.35
C ALA A 23 -10.46 6.88 -14.52
N ARG A 24 -10.42 5.53 -14.59
CA ARG A 24 -11.07 4.74 -15.64
C ARG A 24 -12.52 4.39 -15.28
N GLU A 25 -13.25 3.80 -16.23
CA GLU A 25 -14.68 3.45 -16.08
C GLU A 25 -14.97 2.67 -14.78
N ASP A 26 -14.22 1.61 -14.51
CA ASP A 26 -14.34 0.81 -13.28
C ASP A 26 -13.47 1.32 -12.11
N GLY A 27 -12.87 2.50 -12.28
CA GLY A 27 -11.91 3.09 -11.36
C GLY A 27 -12.36 3.23 -9.90
N PRO A 28 -13.64 3.54 -9.60
CA PRO A 28 -14.14 3.55 -8.22
C PRO A 28 -13.91 2.23 -7.46
N ASN A 29 -13.83 1.08 -8.17
CA ASN A 29 -13.58 -0.22 -7.55
C ASN A 29 -12.10 -0.46 -7.18
N VAL A 30 -11.18 0.41 -7.60
CA VAL A 30 -9.74 0.30 -7.31
C VAL A 30 -9.43 0.89 -5.94
N ASN A 31 -8.88 0.09 -5.02
CA ASN A 31 -8.74 0.44 -3.60
C ASN A 31 -10.05 1.03 -3.04
N ALA A 32 -11.17 0.40 -3.42
CA ALA A 32 -12.46 0.72 -2.84
C ALA A 32 -12.42 0.41 -1.35
N ALA A 33 -13.15 1.21 -0.59
CA ALA A 33 -13.26 0.99 0.84
C ALA A 33 -13.83 -0.41 1.13
N MET A 34 -13.28 -1.05 2.16
CA MET A 34 -13.67 -2.39 2.58
C MET A 34 -14.23 -2.33 4.00
N SER A 35 -15.55 -2.47 4.14
CA SER A 35 -16.15 -2.80 5.43
C SER A 35 -15.83 -4.25 5.80
N GLY A 36 -15.44 -4.51 7.04
CA GLY A 36 -15.33 -5.86 7.60
C GLY A 36 -14.27 -6.77 6.95
N ALA A 37 -13.32 -6.23 6.17
CA ALA A 37 -12.26 -7.04 5.59
C ALA A 37 -11.34 -7.61 6.68
N GLU A 38 -11.02 -8.90 6.57
CA GLU A 38 -9.96 -9.49 7.39
C GLU A 38 -8.62 -8.92 6.95
N PHE A 39 -7.91 -8.32 7.89
CA PHE A 39 -6.57 -7.80 7.65
C PHE A 39 -5.55 -8.95 7.73
N GLY A 40 -4.88 -9.23 6.62
CA GLY A 40 -3.89 -10.30 6.48
C GLY A 40 -3.18 -10.27 5.13
N GLY A 41 -2.06 -10.99 5.03
CA GLY A 41 -1.24 -10.99 3.81
C GLY A 41 -0.62 -9.61 3.53
N ASN A 42 -0.96 -9.03 2.38
CA ASN A 42 -0.41 -7.74 1.95
C ASN A 42 -1.15 -6.53 2.54
N LEU A 43 -2.22 -6.72 3.30
CA LEU A 43 -2.95 -5.64 3.95
C LEU A 43 -2.57 -5.55 5.42
N VAL A 44 -2.25 -4.35 5.87
CA VAL A 44 -1.87 -4.07 7.26
C VAL A 44 -2.74 -2.95 7.83
N ASN A 45 -3.25 -3.16 9.04
CA ASN A 45 -3.93 -2.12 9.79
C ASN A 45 -2.87 -1.17 10.39
N VAL A 46 -2.96 0.11 10.05
CA VAL A 46 -2.04 1.18 10.50
C VAL A 46 -2.72 2.11 11.52
N GLY A 47 -3.68 1.58 12.28
CA GLY A 47 -4.39 2.28 13.34
C GLY A 47 -5.27 3.39 12.78
N THR A 48 -5.07 4.62 13.26
CA THR A 48 -5.84 5.81 12.86
C THR A 48 -5.66 6.16 11.38
N TYR A 49 -4.59 5.67 10.74
CA TYR A 49 -4.34 5.87 9.32
C TYR A 49 -5.04 4.82 8.44
N GLY A 50 -5.89 3.98 9.01
CA GLY A 50 -6.70 3.00 8.28
C GLY A 50 -5.92 1.77 7.85
N VAL A 51 -6.09 1.37 6.59
CA VAL A 51 -5.49 0.18 5.99
C VAL A 51 -4.42 0.61 4.99
N ALA A 52 -3.26 -0.03 5.06
CA ALA A 52 -2.18 0.17 4.10
C ALA A 52 -1.86 -1.15 3.40
N THR A 53 -1.34 -1.06 2.19
CA THR A 53 -0.75 -2.19 1.46
C THR A 53 0.72 -2.28 1.79
N ARG A 54 1.22 -3.48 2.09
CA ARG A 54 2.63 -3.76 2.29
C ARG A 54 3.33 -3.87 0.94
N VAL A 55 4.30 -3.00 0.69
CA VAL A 55 5.22 -3.10 -0.45
C VAL A 55 6.53 -3.71 0.03
N ASP A 56 6.83 -4.92 -0.46
CA ASP A 56 8.06 -5.64 -0.15
C ASP A 56 9.16 -5.28 -1.15
N PHE A 57 10.26 -4.73 -0.63
CA PHE A 57 11.48 -4.44 -1.38
C PHE A 57 12.51 -5.52 -1.14
N ASP A 58 13.09 -6.01 -2.22
CA ASP A 58 14.19 -6.97 -2.21
C ASP A 58 15.25 -6.52 -3.22
N VAL A 59 16.23 -5.75 -2.72
CA VAL A 59 17.09 -4.90 -3.55
C VAL A 59 18.55 -5.32 -3.42
N ALA A 60 19.20 -5.55 -4.55
CA ALA A 60 20.65 -5.68 -4.61
C ALA A 60 21.30 -4.30 -4.67
N VAL A 61 22.23 -4.03 -3.75
CA VAL A 61 22.96 -2.76 -3.65
C VAL A 61 24.46 -2.97 -3.64
N THR A 62 25.18 -1.99 -4.17
CA THR A 62 26.64 -1.92 -4.09
C THR A 62 27.04 -0.67 -3.33
N ALA A 63 28.06 -0.77 -2.49
CA ALA A 63 28.65 0.39 -1.81
C ALA A 63 29.62 1.09 -2.75
N GLU A 64 29.38 2.36 -3.06
CA GLU A 64 30.36 3.21 -3.74
C GLU A 64 31.25 3.87 -2.69
N SER A 65 32.47 3.34 -2.52
CA SER A 65 33.52 4.00 -1.75
C SER A 65 34.31 4.94 -2.67
N LYS A 66 33.81 6.17 -2.86
CA LYS A 66 34.66 7.27 -3.35
C LYS A 66 35.16 8.01 -2.10
N GLY A 67 36.48 7.99 -1.90
CA GLY A 67 37.14 8.48 -0.69
C GLY A 67 36.62 9.83 -0.20
N GLY A 68 36.30 9.90 1.10
CA GLY A 68 35.89 11.12 1.80
C GLY A 68 34.37 11.27 1.98
N ALA A 69 33.92 11.12 3.23
CA ALA A 69 32.59 11.46 3.75
C ALA A 69 31.36 10.85 3.04
N GLY A 70 30.94 9.67 3.54
CA GLY A 70 29.61 9.09 3.33
C GLY A 70 29.58 7.94 2.32
N ALA A 71 29.39 6.71 2.81
CA ALA A 71 29.12 5.58 1.94
C ALA A 71 27.74 5.76 1.27
N LYS A 72 27.71 5.78 -0.06
CA LYS A 72 26.49 5.82 -0.86
C LYS A 72 26.14 4.42 -1.37
N LEU A 73 24.85 4.09 -1.37
CA LEU A 73 24.34 2.79 -1.81
C LEU A 73 23.62 2.95 -3.15
N SER A 74 24.18 2.32 -4.17
CA SER A 74 23.61 2.30 -5.52
C SER A 74 22.85 1.01 -5.75
N VAL A 75 21.66 1.10 -6.35
CA VAL A 75 20.83 -0.07 -6.71
C VAL A 75 21.33 -0.70 -8.01
N PHE A 76 21.42 -2.03 -8.03
CA PHE A 76 21.78 -2.80 -9.23
C PHE A 76 20.55 -3.00 -10.12
N GLY A 77 20.57 -2.42 -11.33
CA GLY A 77 19.49 -2.58 -12.31
C GLY A 77 19.68 -3.83 -13.17
N VAL A 78 18.65 -4.67 -13.28
CA VAL A 78 18.57 -5.74 -14.30
C VAL A 78 18.12 -5.09 -15.60
N GLY A 79 19.08 -4.52 -16.34
CA GLY A 79 18.79 -3.76 -17.56
C GLY A 79 20.04 -3.08 -18.10
N VAL A 80 21.07 -3.87 -18.41
CA VAL A 80 22.19 -3.40 -19.24
C VAL A 80 22.32 -4.38 -20.40
N GLU A 81 21.54 -4.14 -21.45
CA GLU A 81 21.89 -4.61 -22.79
C GLU A 81 23.21 -3.91 -23.17
N GLY A 82 24.28 -4.69 -23.26
CA GLY A 82 25.51 -4.27 -23.92
C GLY A 82 26.58 -3.63 -23.02
N GLY A 83 27.69 -4.35 -22.85
CA GLY A 83 28.98 -3.72 -22.57
C GLY A 83 29.75 -4.32 -21.41
N ALA A 84 30.54 -5.35 -21.73
CA ALA A 84 31.73 -5.82 -21.03
C ALA A 84 32.16 -4.98 -19.80
N GLY A 85 31.89 -5.54 -18.63
CA GLY A 85 32.38 -5.02 -17.37
C GLY A 85 31.79 -5.80 -16.22
N HIS A 86 32.20 -7.06 -16.08
CA HIS A 86 32.00 -7.78 -14.82
C HIS A 86 32.79 -7.05 -13.72
N THR A 87 32.23 -5.98 -13.16
CA THR A 87 32.54 -5.63 -11.79
C THR A 87 31.87 -6.70 -10.96
N ALA A 88 32.64 -7.73 -10.62
CA ALA A 88 32.35 -8.62 -9.51
C ALA A 88 32.42 -7.82 -8.20
N GLY A 89 31.58 -6.79 -8.06
CA GLY A 89 31.33 -6.11 -6.82
C GLY A 89 30.41 -7.00 -6.01
N THR A 90 30.76 -7.27 -4.76
CA THR A 90 29.90 -7.95 -3.80
C THR A 90 28.59 -7.15 -3.69
N ALA A 91 27.56 -7.58 -4.43
CA ALA A 91 26.23 -7.03 -4.28
C ALA A 91 25.67 -7.52 -2.95
N ASN A 92 25.42 -6.58 -2.03
CA ASN A 92 24.72 -6.87 -0.79
C ASN A 92 23.23 -6.79 -1.06
N ARG A 93 22.45 -7.70 -0.46
CA ARG A 93 20.99 -7.71 -0.62
C ARG A 93 20.33 -7.12 0.62
N ILE A 94 19.40 -6.19 0.41
CA ILE A 94 18.60 -5.58 1.47
C ILE A 94 17.14 -5.93 1.20
N SER A 95 16.49 -6.52 2.20
CA SER A 95 15.06 -6.81 2.15
C SER A 95 14.34 -6.06 3.26
N PHE A 96 13.30 -5.31 2.91
CA PHE A 96 12.49 -4.54 3.86
C PHE A 96 11.11 -4.29 3.27
N SER A 97 10.21 -3.77 4.09
CA SER A 97 8.84 -3.53 3.68
C SER A 97 8.38 -2.14 4.09
N VAL A 98 7.57 -1.53 3.24
CA VAL A 98 6.97 -0.22 3.50
C VAL A 98 5.45 -0.36 3.48
N PRO A 99 4.74 -0.05 4.58
CA PRO A 99 3.30 0.13 4.56
C PRO A 99 2.96 1.40 3.76
N VAL A 100 2.16 1.26 2.70
CA VAL A 100 1.76 2.33 1.81
C VAL A 100 0.24 2.45 1.81
N ARG A 101 -0.28 3.59 2.24
CA ARG A 101 -1.70 3.91 2.07
C ARG A 101 -1.94 4.32 0.62
N LEU A 102 -2.79 3.57 -0.07
CA LEU A 102 -3.19 3.88 -1.44
C LEU A 102 -4.31 4.93 -1.45
N PRO A 103 -4.47 5.71 -2.54
CA PRO A 103 -5.61 6.62 -2.72
C PRO A 103 -6.94 5.87 -2.65
N ASP A 104 -7.95 6.44 -2.00
CA ASP A 104 -9.26 5.79 -1.86
C ASP A 104 -10.06 5.88 -3.17
N GLY A 105 -10.67 4.76 -3.61
CA GLY A 105 -11.50 4.70 -4.82
C GLY A 105 -12.92 5.22 -4.58
N ASP A 106 -13.81 4.33 -4.12
CA ASP A 106 -15.22 4.65 -3.85
C ASP A 106 -15.51 4.89 -2.36
N SER A 107 -15.22 6.10 -1.88
CA SER A 107 -15.56 6.52 -0.50
C SER A 107 -17.06 6.72 -0.28
N GLN A 108 -17.84 6.98 -1.34
CA GLN A 108 -19.29 7.18 -1.24
C GLN A 108 -20.05 5.88 -1.00
N ARG A 109 -19.62 4.79 -1.64
CA ARG A 109 -20.16 3.45 -1.39
C ARG A 109 -19.91 3.01 0.05
N GLN A 110 -18.75 3.32 0.62
CA GLN A 110 -18.48 3.03 2.04
C GLN A 110 -19.47 3.73 2.95
N ASN A 111 -19.62 5.05 2.79
CA ASN A 111 -20.54 5.84 3.61
C ASN A 111 -21.98 5.31 3.54
N ARG A 112 -22.38 4.79 2.37
CA ARG A 112 -23.69 4.15 2.18
C ARG A 112 -23.80 2.84 2.93
N ILE A 113 -22.81 1.96 2.80
CA ILE A 113 -22.76 0.67 3.51
C ILE A 113 -22.76 0.91 5.02
N ASP A 114 -21.93 1.83 5.52
CA ASP A 114 -21.84 2.17 6.95
C ASP A 114 -23.17 2.72 7.48
N ALA A 115 -23.85 3.57 6.69
CA ALA A 115 -25.17 4.10 7.05
C ALA A 115 -26.24 3.00 7.09
N GLU A 116 -26.23 2.07 6.12
CA GLU A 116 -27.15 0.92 6.06
C GLU A 116 -26.92 -0.02 7.26
N GLU A 117 -25.67 -0.38 7.57
CA GLU A 117 -25.32 -1.21 8.72
C GLU A 117 -25.71 -0.55 10.05
N ALA A 118 -25.44 0.75 10.20
CA ALA A 118 -25.82 1.50 11.40
C ALA A 118 -27.35 1.55 11.58
N GLU A 119 -28.10 1.70 10.50
CA GLU A 119 -29.56 1.66 10.54
C GLU A 119 -30.07 0.25 10.90
N GLU A 120 -29.47 -0.80 10.37
CA GLU A 120 -29.83 -2.18 10.70
C GLU A 120 -29.58 -2.49 12.18
N ILE A 121 -28.43 -2.08 12.72
CA ILE A 121 -28.11 -2.20 14.15
C ILE A 121 -29.15 -1.45 14.99
N ARG A 122 -29.54 -0.23 14.59
CA ARG A 122 -30.57 0.55 15.28
C ARG A 122 -31.91 -0.19 15.28
N ARG A 123 -32.39 -0.63 14.12
CA ARG A 123 -33.65 -1.39 13.96
C ARG A 123 -33.64 -2.70 14.73
N ARG A 124 -32.49 -3.37 14.81
CA ARG A 124 -32.30 -4.59 15.60
C ARG A 124 -32.46 -4.27 17.09
N ASN A 125 -31.76 -3.26 17.60
CA ASN A 125 -31.83 -2.86 19.00
C ASN A 125 -33.25 -2.41 19.40
N GLU A 126 -33.95 -1.69 18.53
CA GLU A 126 -35.36 -1.30 18.74
C GLU A 126 -36.30 -2.51 18.80
N ARG A 127 -36.07 -3.54 17.98
CA ARG A 127 -36.84 -4.79 18.04
C ARG A 127 -36.60 -5.58 19.32
N PHE A 128 -35.36 -5.65 19.78
CA PHE A 128 -35.00 -6.34 21.02
C PHE A 128 -35.45 -5.59 22.28
N ASN A 129 -35.60 -4.26 22.21
CA ASN A 129 -35.97 -3.43 23.34
C ASN A 129 -37.47 -3.04 23.35
N ARG A 130 -38.33 -3.76 22.64
CA ARG A 130 -39.78 -3.56 22.77
C ARG A 130 -40.25 -4.02 24.16
N PRO A 131 -40.97 -3.19 24.92
CA PRO A 131 -41.57 -3.61 26.18
C PRO A 131 -42.58 -4.75 25.93
N LEU A 132 -42.58 -5.74 26.83
CA LEU A 132 -43.48 -6.91 26.84
C LEU A 132 -44.91 -6.52 27.25
N GLU A 133 -45.50 -5.50 26.63
CA GLU A 133 -46.85 -5.02 26.99
C GLU A 133 -47.97 -5.65 26.15
N ASP A 134 -47.66 -6.49 25.16
CA ASP A 134 -48.65 -7.20 24.36
C ASP A 134 -48.50 -8.73 24.50
N PHE A 135 -48.92 -9.29 25.64
CA PHE A 135 -49.31 -10.70 25.80
C PHE A 135 -50.47 -10.82 26.80
#